data_AF-A0AA90ZCJ1-F1
#
_entry.id   AF-A0AA90ZCJ1-F1
#
_cell.length_a   1.000
_cell.length_b   1.000
_cell.length_c   1.000
_cell.angle_alpha   90.00
_cell.angle_beta   90.00
_cell.angle_gamma   90.00
#
_symmetry.space_group_name_H-M   'P 1'
#
loop_
_entity.id
_entity.type
_entity.pdbx_description
1 polymer ?
#
loop_
_entity_poly.entity_id
_entity_poly.type
_entity_poly.pdbx_seq_one_letter_code
_entity_poly.pdbx_strand_id
1 'polypeptide(L)'
;MKIASFSMSKLGNRESDYEDSLSYDIDRMKFAVADGASDSIFSDVWAECLTETFVNGPYDLFWEPDRNLMMKMAVEAREKWYRRIKWTSLPWFIRNKSVNGSYATLLLAQFRETSTNFLLVRAMAVGDSCIFKVANGGIIWSFPIKNVRELGTSPPLVWSGKGYPVSSSSPPAVPSPRRLFSQPTQHQR
;
A
#
# COMPACT_ATOMS: atom_id res chain seq x y z
N MET A 1 19.10 -2.32 12.14
CA MET A 1 17.82 -3.03 11.96
C MET A 1 18.03 -4.23 11.04
N LYS A 2 17.36 -5.36 11.26
CA LYS A 2 17.36 -6.51 10.31
C LYS A 2 15.98 -6.61 9.67
N ILE A 3 15.94 -6.88 8.37
CA ILE A 3 14.70 -7.08 7.61
C ILE A 3 14.76 -8.45 6.98
N ALA A 4 13.65 -9.18 7.09
CA ALA A 4 13.39 -10.38 6.32
C ALA A 4 12.01 -10.21 5.67
N SER A 5 11.90 -10.58 4.40
CA SER A 5 10.65 -10.57 3.65
C SER A 5 10.38 -11.95 3.09
N PHE A 6 9.10 -12.27 2.96
CA PHE A 6 8.61 -13.49 2.35
C PHE A 6 7.30 -13.16 1.63
N SER A 7 7.16 -13.68 0.41
CA SER A 7 5.95 -13.59 -0.40
C SER A 7 5.58 -14.98 -0.88
N MET A 8 4.28 -15.26 -0.99
CA MET A 8 3.78 -16.56 -1.42
C MET A 8 2.42 -16.38 -2.08
N SER A 9 2.23 -17.01 -3.25
CA SER A 9 0.93 -17.04 -3.91
C SER A 9 -0.06 -17.91 -3.13
N LYS A 10 -1.36 -17.64 -3.31
CA LYS A 10 -2.42 -18.52 -2.80
C LYS A 10 -2.27 -19.91 -3.42
N LEU A 11 -2.54 -20.95 -2.64
CA LEU A 11 -2.42 -22.33 -3.10
C LEU A 11 -3.28 -22.56 -4.35
N GLY A 12 -2.64 -23.00 -5.44
CA GLY A 12 -3.28 -23.21 -6.74
C GLY A 12 -3.10 -22.08 -7.76
N ASN A 13 -2.59 -20.92 -7.32
CA ASN A 13 -2.21 -19.81 -8.21
C ASN A 13 -0.73 -19.92 -8.62
N ARG A 14 -0.41 -19.45 -9.82
CA ARG A 14 0.97 -19.33 -10.29
C ARG A 14 1.62 -18.13 -9.61
N GLU A 15 2.95 -18.13 -9.53
CA GLU A 15 3.69 -16.94 -9.09
C GLU A 15 3.42 -15.71 -9.98
N SER A 16 3.08 -15.93 -11.26
CA SER A 16 2.66 -14.85 -12.18
C SER A 16 1.32 -14.21 -11.82
N ASP A 17 0.54 -14.83 -10.93
CA ASP A 17 -0.75 -14.33 -10.46
C ASP A 17 -0.59 -13.62 -9.10
N TYR A 18 0.66 -13.28 -8.73
CA TYR A 18 0.98 -12.57 -7.51
C TYR A 18 0.81 -11.06 -7.73
N GLU A 19 -0.14 -10.47 -7.01
CA GLU A 19 -0.56 -9.08 -7.20
C GLU A 19 -0.16 -8.17 -6.03
N ASP A 20 0.48 -8.73 -4.99
CA ASP A 20 0.95 -7.92 -3.88
C ASP A 20 2.27 -7.23 -4.23
N SER A 21 2.52 -6.11 -3.55
CA SER A 21 3.77 -5.41 -3.58
C SER A 21 4.25 -5.10 -2.17
N LEU A 22 5.57 -5.23 -1.97
CA LEU A 22 6.31 -4.79 -0.79
C LEU A 22 7.47 -3.91 -1.25
N SER A 23 7.55 -2.69 -0.72
CA SER A 23 8.69 -1.79 -0.92
C SER A 23 9.16 -1.27 0.44
N TYR A 24 10.47 -1.08 0.59
CA TYR A 24 11.03 -0.50 1.81
C TYR A 24 12.35 0.24 1.58
N ASP A 25 12.64 1.20 2.45
CA ASP A 25 13.91 1.91 2.55
C ASP A 25 14.36 1.84 4.01
N ILE A 26 15.48 1.17 4.25
CA ILE A 26 16.01 0.88 5.58
C ILE A 26 16.53 2.16 6.24
N ASP A 27 17.24 2.98 5.48
CA ASP A 27 17.90 4.18 5.97
C ASP A 27 16.88 5.25 6.37
N ARG A 28 15.78 5.34 5.62
CA ARG A 28 14.65 6.22 5.93
C ARG A 28 13.56 5.56 6.79
N MET A 29 13.74 4.28 7.12
CA MET A 29 12.78 3.44 7.85
C MET A 29 11.35 3.53 7.30
N LYS A 30 11.21 3.50 5.97
CA LYS A 30 9.94 3.53 5.26
C LYS A 30 9.57 2.14 4.76
N PHE A 31 8.29 1.80 4.87
CA PHE A 31 7.72 0.54 4.44
C PHE A 31 6.39 0.80 3.78
N ALA A 32 6.12 0.09 2.70
CA ALA A 32 4.82 0.08 2.07
C ALA A 32 4.46 -1.34 1.62
N VAL A 33 3.20 -1.70 1.82
CA VAL A 33 2.60 -2.95 1.37
C VAL A 33 1.30 -2.62 0.64
N ALA A 34 1.04 -3.28 -0.47
CA ALA A 34 -0.23 -3.22 -1.20
C ALA A 34 -0.59 -4.63 -1.69
N ASP A 35 -1.88 -4.95 -1.68
CA ASP A 35 -2.46 -6.16 -2.26
C ASP A 35 -3.32 -5.71 -3.45
N GLY A 36 -2.91 -6.09 -4.66
CA GLY A 36 -3.64 -5.78 -5.88
C GLY A 36 -4.91 -6.63 -6.03
N ALA A 37 -6.02 -6.00 -6.38
CA ALA A 37 -7.29 -6.71 -6.49
C ALA A 37 -7.36 -7.58 -7.75
N SER A 38 -7.51 -8.89 -7.55
CA SER A 38 -7.52 -9.94 -8.59
C SER A 38 -8.55 -9.77 -9.71
N ASP A 39 -9.66 -9.08 -9.43
CA ASP A 39 -10.69 -8.81 -10.42
C ASP A 39 -10.34 -7.63 -11.36
N SER A 40 -9.23 -6.93 -11.11
CA SER A 40 -8.78 -5.78 -11.89
C SER A 40 -7.50 -6.06 -12.66
N ILE A 41 -7.41 -5.58 -13.90
CA ILE A 41 -6.21 -5.77 -14.73
C ILE A 41 -5.10 -4.82 -14.27
N PHE A 42 -3.84 -5.27 -14.30
CA PHE A 42 -2.64 -4.49 -13.92
C PHE A 42 -2.67 -4.00 -12.46
N SER A 43 -3.37 -4.74 -11.60
CA SER A 43 -3.43 -4.62 -10.13
C SER A 43 -2.06 -4.73 -9.49
N ASP A 44 -1.25 -5.68 -9.95
CA ASP A 44 0.16 -5.88 -9.62
C ASP A 44 1.00 -4.63 -9.88
N VAL A 45 0.95 -4.11 -11.12
CA VAL A 45 1.68 -2.89 -11.52
C VAL A 45 1.21 -1.69 -10.70
N TRP A 46 -0.09 -1.63 -10.39
CA TRP A 46 -0.65 -0.57 -9.58
C TRP A 46 -0.17 -0.62 -8.12
N ALA A 47 -0.21 -1.80 -7.50
CA ALA A 47 0.32 -2.05 -6.17
C ALA A 47 1.81 -1.65 -6.08
N GLU A 48 2.62 -2.06 -7.06
CA GLU A 48 4.04 -1.69 -7.17
C GLU A 48 4.22 -0.16 -7.24
N CYS A 49 3.50 0.50 -8.15
CA CYS A 49 3.56 1.96 -8.30
C CYS A 49 3.20 2.69 -7.00
N LEU A 50 2.21 2.23 -6.25
CA LEU A 50 1.82 2.82 -4.97
C LEU A 50 2.93 2.68 -3.93
N THR A 51 3.44 1.46 -3.72
CA THR A 51 4.43 1.19 -2.68
C THR A 51 5.75 1.89 -2.94
N GLU A 52 6.23 1.88 -4.17
CA GLU A 52 7.50 2.52 -4.53
C GLU A 52 7.40 4.05 -4.47
N THR A 53 6.24 4.61 -4.80
CA THR A 53 6.05 6.07 -4.76
C THR A 53 6.19 6.60 -3.34
N PHE A 54 5.66 5.91 -2.34
CA PHE A 54 5.87 6.29 -0.94
C PHE A 54 7.35 6.17 -0.52
N VAL A 55 7.96 5.02 -0.80
CA VAL A 55 9.29 4.67 -0.30
C VAL A 55 10.37 5.53 -0.94
N ASN A 56 10.34 5.67 -2.27
CA ASN A 56 11.35 6.40 -3.02
C ASN A 56 11.07 7.91 -3.09
N GLY A 57 9.81 8.32 -2.86
CA GLY A 57 9.37 9.70 -2.92
C GLY A 57 9.69 10.53 -1.67
N PRO A 58 9.39 11.84 -1.71
CA PRO A 58 9.65 12.76 -0.61
C PRO A 58 8.67 12.65 0.56
N TYR A 59 7.67 11.76 0.48
CA TYR A 59 6.57 11.66 1.45
C TYR A 59 7.05 11.24 2.84
N ASP A 60 6.64 11.94 3.90
CA ASP A 60 7.05 11.65 5.27
C ASP A 60 5.86 11.67 6.23
N LEU A 61 5.60 10.55 6.90
CA LEU A 61 4.46 10.39 7.81
C LEU A 61 4.65 11.13 9.15
N PHE A 62 5.88 11.49 9.53
CA PHE A 62 6.17 12.23 10.77
C PHE A 62 6.02 13.75 10.62
N TRP A 63 6.40 14.29 9.47
CA TRP A 63 6.47 15.74 9.22
C TRP A 63 5.34 16.26 8.34
N GLU A 64 4.74 15.42 7.50
CA GLU A 64 3.57 15.79 6.70
C GLU A 64 2.28 15.18 7.29
N PRO A 65 1.56 15.90 8.18
CA PRO A 65 0.24 15.46 8.63
C PRO A 65 -0.85 15.67 7.57
N ASP A 66 -0.49 15.93 6.30
CA ASP A 66 -1.42 16.32 5.25
C ASP A 66 -2.53 15.25 5.11
N ARG A 67 -3.78 15.71 5.13
CA ARG A 67 -4.92 14.85 4.83
C ARG A 67 -4.83 14.24 3.43
N ASN A 68 -4.06 14.88 2.56
CA ASN A 68 -3.93 14.53 1.15
C ASN A 68 -2.63 13.78 0.78
N LEU A 69 -1.77 13.39 1.73
CA LEU A 69 -0.51 12.70 1.43
C LEU A 69 -0.72 11.49 0.50
N MET A 70 -1.63 10.58 0.88
CA MET A 70 -1.95 9.41 0.05
C MET A 70 -2.55 9.79 -1.31
N MET A 71 -3.31 10.89 -1.40
CA MET A 71 -3.87 11.35 -2.68
C MET A 71 -2.78 11.90 -3.61
N LYS A 72 -1.86 12.73 -3.10
CA LYS A 72 -0.70 13.24 -3.88
C LYS A 72 0.16 12.08 -4.40
N MET A 73 0.46 11.15 -3.50
CA MET A 73 1.19 9.93 -3.82
C MET A 73 0.43 9.05 -4.84
N ALA A 74 -0.89 8.90 -4.72
CA ALA A 74 -1.69 8.14 -5.70
C ALA A 74 -1.69 8.80 -7.09
N VAL A 75 -1.71 10.14 -7.17
CA VAL A 75 -1.56 10.86 -8.44
C VAL A 75 -0.20 10.59 -9.07
N GLU A 76 0.90 10.68 -8.31
CA GLU A 76 2.24 10.36 -8.84
C GLU A 76 2.38 8.88 -9.23
N ALA A 77 1.85 7.96 -8.41
CA ALA A 77 1.82 6.54 -8.70
C ALA A 77 1.07 6.26 -10.01
N ARG A 78 -0.03 6.98 -10.27
CA ARG A 78 -0.82 6.82 -11.50
C ARG A 78 0.00 7.16 -12.74
N GLU A 79 0.81 8.22 -12.69
CA GLU A 79 1.71 8.57 -13.80
C GLU A 79 2.77 7.49 -14.04
N LYS A 80 3.25 6.82 -12.98
CA LYS A 80 4.14 5.65 -13.10
C LYS A 80 3.42 4.45 -13.71
N TRP A 81 2.21 4.15 -13.25
CA TRP A 81 1.37 3.05 -13.74
C TRP A 81 1.09 3.19 -15.23
N TYR A 82 0.72 4.40 -15.67
CA TYR A 82 0.52 4.69 -17.09
C TYR A 82 1.80 4.49 -17.93
N ARG A 83 2.97 4.85 -17.41
CA ARG A 83 4.25 4.69 -18.12
C ARG A 83 4.73 3.23 -18.18
N ARG A 84 4.38 2.40 -17.19
CA ARG A 84 4.76 0.98 -17.16
C ARG A 84 4.00 0.13 -18.17
N ILE A 85 2.81 0.55 -18.56
CA ILE A 85 1.92 -0.22 -19.44
C ILE A 85 2.03 0.27 -20.89
N LYS A 86 2.29 -0.65 -21.82
CA LYS A 86 2.29 -0.37 -23.27
C LYS A 86 0.86 -0.37 -23.82
N TRP A 87 0.07 0.64 -23.45
CA TRP A 87 -1.36 0.76 -23.78
C TRP A 87 -1.71 0.56 -25.25
N THR A 88 -0.91 1.11 -26.15
CA THR A 88 -1.10 1.03 -27.60
C THR A 88 -0.77 -0.32 -28.21
N SER A 89 -0.19 -1.25 -27.43
CA SER A 89 0.12 -2.62 -27.86
C SER A 89 -0.80 -3.66 -27.23
N LEU A 90 -1.72 -3.26 -26.35
CA LEU A 90 -2.62 -4.20 -25.67
C LEU A 90 -3.64 -4.80 -26.66
N PRO A 91 -3.89 -6.13 -26.59
CA PRO A 91 -5.02 -6.75 -27.27
C PRO A 91 -6.35 -6.08 -26.89
N TRP A 92 -7.29 -6.02 -27.82
CA TRP A 92 -8.54 -5.27 -27.64
C TRP A 92 -9.32 -5.67 -26.37
N PHE A 93 -9.35 -6.96 -26.03
CA PHE A 93 -10.09 -7.45 -24.86
C PHE A 93 -9.44 -7.02 -23.53
N ILE A 94 -8.11 -6.92 -23.48
CA ILE A 94 -7.38 -6.37 -22.34
C ILE A 94 -7.64 -4.87 -22.23
N ARG A 95 -7.65 -4.15 -23.35
CA ARG A 95 -7.99 -2.71 -23.36
C ARG A 95 -9.35 -2.45 -22.76
N ASN A 96 -10.38 -3.20 -23.18
CA ASN A 96 -11.74 -3.02 -22.68
C ASN A 96 -11.84 -3.22 -21.17
N LYS A 97 -11.15 -4.23 -20.62
CA LYS A 97 -11.09 -4.46 -19.18
C LYS A 97 -10.29 -3.37 -18.45
N SER A 98 -9.24 -2.84 -19.06
CA SER A 98 -8.39 -1.80 -18.44
C SER A 98 -9.06 -0.43 -18.31
N VAL A 99 -10.18 -0.18 -19.00
CA VAL A 99 -10.92 1.08 -18.91
C VAL A 99 -11.35 1.38 -17.48
N ASN A 100 -11.69 0.35 -16.70
CA ASN A 100 -12.11 0.52 -15.30
C ASN A 100 -10.94 0.79 -14.35
N GLY A 101 -9.69 0.71 -14.81
CA GLY A 101 -8.52 0.87 -13.98
C GLY A 101 -8.24 -0.34 -13.09
N SER A 102 -7.32 -0.14 -12.16
CA SER A 102 -6.85 -1.12 -11.19
C SER A 102 -7.15 -0.66 -9.78
N TYR A 103 -7.24 -1.63 -8.88
CA TYR A 103 -7.49 -1.39 -7.48
C TYR A 103 -6.46 -2.13 -6.64
N ALA A 104 -6.04 -1.53 -5.53
CA ALA A 104 -5.17 -2.18 -4.56
C ALA A 104 -5.47 -1.66 -3.16
N THR A 105 -5.23 -2.49 -2.15
CA THR A 105 -5.08 -2.00 -0.77
C THR A 105 -3.80 -1.16 -0.68
N LEU A 106 -3.61 -0.47 0.44
CA LEU A 106 -2.35 0.20 0.71
C LEU A 106 -2.12 0.38 2.19
N LEU A 107 -0.98 -0.05 2.69
CA LEU A 107 -0.46 0.22 4.01
C LEU A 107 0.90 0.91 3.88
N LEU A 108 1.01 2.11 4.43
CA LEU A 108 2.25 2.86 4.55
C LEU A 108 2.66 2.87 6.02
N ALA A 109 3.93 2.61 6.31
CA ALA A 109 4.48 2.71 7.66
C ALA A 109 5.85 3.40 7.60
N GLN A 110 6.09 4.27 8.57
CA GLN A 110 7.39 4.89 8.78
C GLN A 110 7.73 4.81 10.25
N PHE A 111 8.99 4.49 10.53
CA PHE A 111 9.51 4.42 11.88
C PHE A 111 10.50 5.54 12.16
N ARG A 112 10.64 5.89 13.44
CA ARG A 112 11.65 6.83 13.90
C ARG A 112 12.15 6.40 15.27
N GLU A 113 13.46 6.31 15.42
CA GLU A 113 14.09 6.12 16.72
C GLU A 113 13.95 7.40 17.56
N THR A 114 13.69 7.24 18.85
CA THR A 114 13.73 8.32 19.83
C THR A 114 15.06 8.33 20.55
N SER A 115 15.38 9.45 21.21
CA SER A 115 16.54 9.58 22.10
C SER A 115 16.57 8.59 23.27
N THR A 116 15.46 7.90 23.52
CA THR A 116 15.24 6.93 24.60
C THR A 116 15.21 5.49 24.09
N ASN A 117 15.73 5.21 22.88
CA ASN A 117 15.73 3.90 22.22
C ASN A 117 14.33 3.29 22.01
N PHE A 118 13.27 4.11 22.00
CA PHE A 118 11.95 3.66 21.56
C PHE A 118 11.80 3.87 20.06
N LEU A 119 11.09 2.95 19.42
CA LEU A 119 10.72 3.07 18.02
C LEU A 119 9.29 3.60 17.93
N LEU A 120 9.14 4.84 17.43
CA LEU A 120 7.84 5.37 17.07
C LEU A 120 7.45 4.83 15.70
N VAL A 121 6.18 4.50 15.52
CA VAL A 121 5.58 4.16 14.24
C VAL A 121 4.45 5.13 13.91
N ARG A 122 4.46 5.62 12.68
CA ARG A 122 3.29 6.21 12.06
C ARG A 122 2.89 5.35 10.87
N ALA A 123 1.60 5.09 10.74
CA ALA A 123 1.09 4.33 9.61
C ALA A 123 -0.21 4.93 9.07
N MET A 124 -0.44 4.72 7.79
CA MET A 124 -1.69 5.06 7.11
C MET A 124 -2.14 3.85 6.30
N ALA A 125 -3.43 3.52 6.33
CA ALA A 125 -3.93 2.36 5.61
C ALA A 125 -5.28 2.59 4.92
N VAL A 126 -5.40 2.06 3.71
CA VAL A 126 -6.63 1.85 2.95
C VAL A 126 -6.73 0.35 2.68
N GLY A 127 -7.87 -0.24 3.05
CA GLY A 127 -8.10 -1.67 2.94
C GLY A 127 -7.69 -2.44 4.19
N ASP A 128 -7.18 -3.65 3.99
CA ASP A 128 -6.95 -4.68 5.00
C ASP A 128 -5.50 -5.22 5.02
N SER A 129 -4.57 -4.65 4.24
CA SER A 129 -3.14 -4.86 4.50
C SER A 129 -2.78 -4.35 5.90
N CYS A 130 -2.14 -5.21 6.69
CA CYS A 130 -1.94 -5.01 8.13
C CYS A 130 -0.47 -5.04 8.56
N ILE A 131 -0.17 -4.29 9.61
CA ILE A 131 1.05 -4.35 10.40
C ILE A 131 0.73 -4.84 11.82
N PHE A 132 1.62 -5.65 12.36
CA PHE A 132 1.53 -6.24 13.68
C PHE A 132 2.80 -5.93 14.49
N LYS A 133 2.65 -5.60 15.77
CA LYS A 133 3.74 -5.71 16.74
C LYS A 133 3.60 -7.05 17.44
N VAL A 134 4.60 -7.91 17.29
CA VAL A 134 4.67 -9.22 17.95
C VAL A 134 5.76 -9.16 19.01
N ALA A 135 5.46 -9.57 20.24
CA ALA A 135 6.43 -9.72 21.32
C ALA A 135 5.96 -10.80 22.30
N ASN A 136 6.90 -11.44 23.00
CA ASN A 136 6.61 -12.47 24.01
C ASN A 136 5.69 -13.59 23.50
N GLY A 137 5.84 -14.00 22.23
CA GLY A 137 5.04 -15.06 21.61
C GLY A 137 3.62 -14.67 21.20
N GLY A 138 3.24 -13.39 21.26
CA GLY A 138 1.90 -12.93 20.91
C GLY A 138 1.85 -11.59 20.17
N ILE A 139 0.70 -11.30 19.57
CA ILE A 139 0.41 -9.99 18.95
C ILE A 139 0.08 -8.99 20.08
N ILE A 140 0.91 -7.95 20.22
CA ILE A 140 0.72 -6.86 21.17
C ILE A 140 -0.30 -5.85 20.64
N TRP A 141 -0.20 -5.52 19.35
CA TRP A 141 -1.18 -4.71 18.65
C TRP A 141 -1.11 -4.95 17.15
N SER A 142 -2.19 -4.60 16.45
CA SER A 142 -2.29 -4.63 15.00
C SER A 142 -2.99 -3.38 14.46
N PHE A 143 -2.71 -3.07 13.19
CA PHE A 143 -3.32 -1.96 12.46
C PHE A 143 -3.36 -2.29 10.96
N PRO A 144 -4.39 -1.91 10.21
CA PRO A 144 -5.58 -1.18 10.68
C PRO A 144 -6.69 -2.09 11.23
N ILE A 145 -6.60 -3.41 11.00
CA ILE A 145 -7.53 -4.40 11.52
C ILE A 145 -7.08 -4.82 12.92
N LYS A 146 -7.98 -4.80 13.92
CA LYS A 146 -7.65 -5.17 15.31
C LYS A 146 -8.04 -6.60 15.66
N ASN A 147 -9.00 -7.17 14.94
CA ASN A 147 -9.46 -8.53 15.17
C ASN A 147 -10.03 -9.14 13.88
N VAL A 148 -10.12 -10.47 13.84
CA VAL A 148 -10.51 -11.24 12.65
C VAL A 148 -11.89 -10.87 12.10
N ARG A 149 -12.81 -10.34 12.93
CA ARG A 149 -14.18 -10.00 12.50
C ARG A 149 -14.26 -8.75 11.64
N GLU A 150 -13.20 -7.94 11.63
CA GLU A 150 -13.10 -6.77 10.76
C GLU A 150 -12.57 -7.14 9.36
N LEU A 151 -12.07 -8.36 9.17
CA LEU A 151 -11.76 -8.87 7.84
C LEU A 151 -13.07 -9.16 7.09
N GLY A 152 -13.12 -8.72 5.84
CA GLY A 152 -14.25 -8.93 4.95
C GLY A 152 -13.76 -9.25 3.55
N THR A 153 -14.70 -9.45 2.63
CA THR A 153 -14.41 -9.80 1.23
C THR A 153 -14.24 -8.59 0.32
N SER A 154 -14.54 -7.38 0.81
CA SER A 154 -14.55 -6.15 0.01
C SER A 154 -13.99 -4.97 0.81
N PRO A 155 -12.67 -4.99 1.11
CA PRO A 155 -12.02 -3.85 1.75
C PRO A 155 -12.08 -2.60 0.86
N PRO A 156 -12.00 -1.38 1.41
CA PRO A 156 -11.84 -0.19 0.60
C PRO A 156 -10.48 -0.24 -0.14
N LEU A 157 -10.46 0.16 -1.41
CA LEU A 157 -9.28 0.07 -2.27
C LEU A 157 -8.91 1.43 -2.85
N VAL A 158 -7.62 1.64 -3.04
CA VAL A 158 -7.08 2.77 -3.80
C VAL A 158 -7.26 2.47 -5.28
N TRP A 159 -8.02 3.33 -5.97
CA TRP A 159 -8.31 3.20 -7.38
C TRP A 159 -7.33 4.01 -8.22
N SER A 160 -6.78 3.41 -9.29
CA SER A 160 -5.87 4.10 -10.23
C SER A 160 -6.55 5.19 -11.07
N GLY A 161 -7.88 5.28 -11.03
CA GLY A 161 -8.64 5.97 -12.06
C GLY A 161 -8.73 5.13 -13.34
N LYS A 162 -9.42 5.65 -14.36
CA LYS A 162 -9.59 4.92 -15.63
C LYS A 162 -8.25 4.69 -16.34
N GLY A 163 -8.15 3.57 -17.06
CA GLY A 163 -7.06 3.25 -18.00
C GLY A 163 -7.28 3.84 -19.41
N TYR A 164 -6.38 3.54 -20.35
CA TYR A 164 -6.48 3.99 -21.74
C TYR A 164 -7.69 3.35 -22.47
N PRO A 165 -8.41 4.08 -23.36
CA PRO A 165 -8.14 5.44 -23.85
C PRO A 165 -8.72 6.58 -23.02
N VAL A 166 -9.33 6.31 -21.87
CA VAL A 166 -10.15 7.29 -21.12
C VAL A 166 -9.28 8.13 -20.15
N SER A 167 -8.03 8.42 -20.52
CA SER A 167 -6.92 8.57 -19.56
C SER A 167 -6.78 9.91 -18.84
N SER A 168 -7.47 10.99 -19.23
CA SER A 168 -7.18 12.34 -18.69
C SER A 168 -8.25 12.93 -17.76
N SER A 169 -9.47 12.40 -17.72
CA SER A 169 -10.58 13.03 -16.99
C SER A 169 -10.98 12.33 -15.68
N SER A 170 -10.34 11.22 -15.31
CA SER A 170 -10.67 10.46 -14.10
C SER A 170 -9.41 10.25 -13.24
N PRO A 171 -9.13 11.15 -12.27
CA PRO A 171 -8.01 11.02 -11.35
C PRO A 171 -8.14 9.77 -10.47
N PRO A 172 -7.05 9.33 -9.80
CA PRO A 172 -7.14 8.23 -8.86
C PRO A 172 -8.01 8.61 -7.66
N ALA A 173 -8.60 7.62 -7.00
CA ALA A 173 -9.42 7.82 -5.81
C ALA A 173 -8.82 7.07 -4.63
N VAL A 174 -8.70 7.78 -3.50
CA VAL A 174 -8.22 7.23 -2.23
C VAL A 174 -9.36 7.32 -1.23
N PRO A 175 -9.95 6.19 -0.80
CA PRO A 175 -10.87 6.17 0.34
C PRO A 175 -10.25 6.78 1.59
N SER A 176 -11.08 7.26 2.52
CA SER A 176 -10.62 7.85 3.78
C SER A 176 -9.66 6.91 4.53
N PRO A 177 -8.36 7.26 4.65
CA PRO A 177 -7.38 6.34 5.21
C PRO A 177 -7.49 6.28 6.74
N ARG A 178 -7.35 5.08 7.29
CA ARG A 178 -7.11 4.88 8.72
C ARG A 178 -5.69 5.33 9.05
N ARG A 179 -5.47 5.85 10.26
CA ARG A 179 -4.17 6.37 10.70
C ARG A 179 -3.77 5.78 12.05
N LEU A 180 -2.50 5.44 12.18
CA LEU A 180 -1.86 5.04 13.42
C LEU A 180 -0.81 6.08 13.78
N PHE A 181 -0.90 6.58 15.01
CA PHE A 181 0.14 7.36 15.65
C PHE A 181 0.50 6.63 16.94
N SER A 182 1.62 5.91 16.96
CA SER A 182 2.06 5.29 18.21
C SER A 182 2.48 6.40 19.17
N GLN A 183 1.96 6.35 20.40
CA GLN A 183 2.57 7.09 21.49
C GLN A 183 3.82 6.34 21.98
N PRO A 184 4.82 7.03 22.57
CA PRO A 184 5.89 6.35 23.28
C PRO A 184 5.24 5.55 24.42
N THR A 185 5.09 4.24 24.25
CA THR A 185 4.64 3.37 25.33
C THR A 185 5.77 3.33 26.34
N GLN A 186 5.57 3.93 27.52
CA GLN A 186 6.35 3.60 28.71
C GLN A 186 6.11 2.12 28.98
N HIS A 187 6.99 1.24 28.47
CA HIS A 187 7.05 -0.10 29.00
C HIS A 187 7.58 0.03 30.43
N GLN A 188 6.67 -0.11 31.39
CA GLN A 188 7.07 -0.55 32.73
C GLN A 188 7.85 -1.84 32.57
N ARG A 189 8.97 -1.87 33.29
CA ARG A 189 10.08 -2.82 33.23
C ARG A 189 9.62 -4.27 33.37
#